data_AF-A0A9E0MEH6-F1
#
_entry.id   AF-A0A9E0MEH6-F1
#
_cell.length_a   1.000
_cell.length_b   1.000
_cell.length_c   1.000
_cell.angle_alpha   90.00
_cell.angle_beta   90.00
_cell.angle_gamma   90.00
#
_symmetry.space_group_name_H-M   'P 1'
#
loop_
_entity.id
_entity.type
_entity.pdbx_description
1 polymer ?
#
loop_
_entity_poly.entity_id
_entity_poly.type
_entity_poly.pdbx_seq_one_letter_code
_entity_poly.pdbx_strand_id
1 'polypeptide(L)' 'DVQVYAPYVYDALNVMVAAMVKADSADPAKYLPELKKTEYKGVTGNIAFDEKGDIKNGALTLMTYKGGKRTELAVIR' A
#
# COMPACT_ATOMS: atom_id res chain seq x y z
N ASP A 1 -14.75 -15.45 1.74
CA ASP A 1 -15.06 -14.06 1.35
C ASP A 1 -13.77 -13.25 1.45
N VAL A 2 -13.38 -12.52 0.40
CA VAL A 2 -12.16 -11.69 0.44
C VAL A 2 -12.54 -10.34 1.00
N GLN A 3 -12.05 -10.03 2.21
CA GLN A 3 -12.30 -8.72 2.80
C GLN A 3 -11.64 -7.63 1.95
N VAL A 4 -12.32 -6.49 1.80
CA VAL A 4 -11.88 -5.36 0.95
C VAL A 4 -10.44 -4.92 1.26
N TYR A 5 -10.00 -5.04 2.51
CA TYR A 5 -8.64 -4.67 2.94
C TYR A 5 -7.60 -5.80 2.88
N ALA A 6 -8.01 -7.04 2.62
CA ALA A 6 -7.10 -8.19 2.59
C ALA A 6 -5.89 -8.01 1.65
N PRO A 7 -6.04 -7.58 0.38
CA PRO A 7 -4.88 -7.37 -0.49
C PRO A 7 -3.95 -6.25 0.01
N TYR A 8 -4.51 -5.21 0.61
CA TYR A 8 -3.72 -4.09 1.15
C TYR A 8 -2.90 -4.51 2.37
N VAL A 9 -3.49 -5.27 3.30
CA VAL A 9 -2.79 -5.77 4.49
C VAL A 9 -1.72 -6.80 4.10
N TYR A 10 -2.02 -7.65 3.11
CA TYR A 10 -1.04 -8.60 2.56
C TYR A 10 0.19 -7.88 2.01
N ASP A 11 -0.02 -6.86 1.19
CA ASP A 11 1.08 -6.07 0.64
C ASP A 11 1.87 -5.32 1.72
N ALA A 12 1.18 -4.67 2.65
CA ALA A 12 1.83 -3.94 3.75
C ALA A 12 2.74 -4.85 4.58
N LEU A 13 2.27 -6.06 4.91
CA LEU A 13 3.07 -7.05 5.62
C LEU A 13 4.32 -7.43 4.84
N ASN A 14 4.18 -7.76 3.55
CA ASN A 14 5.31 -8.20 2.74
C ASN A 14 6.32 -7.08 2.48
N VAL A 15 5.87 -5.83 2.37
CA VAL A 15 6.74 -4.65 2.31
C VAL A 15 7.60 -4.53 3.57
N MET A 16 7.00 -4.69 4.76
CA MET A 16 7.74 -4.69 6.02
C MET A 16 8.74 -5.84 6.10
N VAL A 17 8.32 -7.06 5.73
CA VAL A 17 9.19 -8.25 5.71
C VAL A 17 10.37 -8.03 4.76
N ALA A 18 10.14 -7.51 3.56
CA ALA A 18 11.21 -7.23 2.60
C ALA A 18 12.22 -6.21 3.13
N ALA A 19 11.76 -5.17 3.84
CA ALA A 19 12.65 -4.20 4.49
C ALA A 19 13.47 -4.83 5.61
N MET A 20 12.86 -5.69 6.44
CA MET A 20 13.55 -6.42 7.51
C MET A 20 14.61 -7.38 6.96
N VAL A 21 14.31 -8.10 5.88
CA VAL A 21 15.26 -8.99 5.20
C VAL A 21 16.45 -8.20 4.64
N LYS A 22 16.20 -7.05 4.00
CA LYS A 22 17.27 -6.16 3.50
C LYS A 22 18.16 -5.61 4.61
N ALA A 23 17.57 -5.30 5.76
CA ALA A 23 18.28 -4.80 6.94
C ALA A 23 18.92 -5.89 7.80
N ASP A 24 18.72 -7.17 7.45
CA ASP A 24 19.11 -8.34 8.24
C ASP A 24 18.68 -8.23 9.72
N SER A 25 17.48 -7.69 9.95
CA SER A 25 17.01 -7.35 11.29
C SER A 25 15.53 -7.01 11.35
N ALA A 26 14.88 -7.45 12.43
CA ALA A 26 13.53 -7.03 12.80
C ALA A 26 13.50 -5.78 13.72
N ASP A 27 14.65 -5.24 14.11
CA ASP A 27 14.76 -3.98 14.87
C ASP A 27 14.32 -2.78 14.01
N PRO A 28 13.30 -2.00 14.43
CA PRO A 28 12.83 -0.81 13.72
C PRO A 28 13.92 0.20 13.38
N ALA A 29 14.89 0.41 14.28
CA ALA A 29 15.99 1.33 14.02
C ALA A 29 16.82 0.92 12.79
N LYS A 30 16.84 -0.38 12.47
CA LYS A 30 17.58 -0.93 11.32
C LYS A 30 16.74 -1.05 10.06
N TYR A 31 15.49 -1.52 10.14
CA TYR A 31 14.68 -1.74 8.93
C TYR A 31 13.90 -0.51 8.46
N LEU A 32 13.59 0.47 9.32
CA LEU A 32 12.84 1.67 8.90
C LEU A 32 13.57 2.50 7.82
N PRO A 33 14.91 2.69 7.86
CA PRO A 33 15.64 3.33 6.77
C PRO A 33 15.50 2.59 5.43
N GLU A 34 15.48 1.26 5.43
CA GLU A 34 15.29 0.45 4.22
C GLU A 34 13.83 0.47 3.75
N LEU A 35 12.88 0.48 4.69
CA LEU A 35 11.46 0.62 4.41
C LEU A 35 11.16 1.94 3.67
N LYS A 36 11.79 3.05 4.08
CA LYS A 36 11.64 4.35 3.39
C LYS A 36 12.13 4.34 1.94
N LYS A 37 13.07 3.45 1.60
CA LYS A 37 13.62 3.26 0.25
C LYS A 37 12.88 2.19 -0.55
N THR A 38 11.72 1.73 -0.07
CA THR A 38 10.99 0.62 -0.69
C THR A 38 10.57 0.95 -2.11
N GLU A 39 10.84 0.00 -3.00
CA GLU A 39 10.20 -0.16 -4.29
C GLU A 39 9.77 -1.64 -4.38
N TYR A 40 8.47 -1.89 -4.24
CA TYR A 40 7.92 -3.24 -4.06
C TYR A 40 6.75 -3.48 -5.01
N LYS A 41 6.82 -4.58 -5.78
CA LYS A 41 5.74 -4.99 -6.67
C LYS A 41 4.76 -5.88 -5.91
N GLY A 42 3.72 -5.26 -5.34
CA GLY A 42 2.66 -5.94 -4.61
C GLY A 42 1.47 -6.32 -5.49
N VAL A 43 0.46 -6.95 -4.88
CA VAL A 43 -0.79 -7.34 -5.57
C VAL A 43 -1.67 -6.14 -5.89
N THR A 44 -1.55 -5.06 -5.12
CA THR A 44 -2.26 -3.80 -5.33
C THR A 44 -1.53 -2.85 -6.30
N GLY A 45 -0.32 -3.21 -6.73
CA GLY A 45 0.50 -2.42 -7.67
C GLY A 45 1.92 -2.19 -7.16
N ASN A 46 2.61 -1.22 -7.76
CA ASN A 46 3.93 -0.80 -7.29
C ASN A 46 3.79 0.09 -6.05
N ILE A 47 4.49 -0.27 -4.98
CA ILE A 47 4.45 0.40 -3.69
C ILE A 47 5.78 1.11 -3.46
N ALA A 48 5.69 2.42 -3.29
CA ALA A 48 6.78 3.30 -2.92
C ALA A 48 6.22 4.43 -2.06
N PHE A 49 7.06 5.03 -1.22
CA PHE A 49 6.65 6.07 -0.27
C PHE A 49 7.21 7.43 -0.63
N ASP A 50 6.48 8.49 -0.31
CA ASP A 50 6.99 9.86 -0.27
C ASP A 50 7.71 10.15 1.06
N GLU A 51 8.17 11.39 1.23
CA GLU A 51 8.93 11.80 2.43
C GLU A 51 8.10 11.77 3.72
N LYS A 52 6.76 11.78 3.61
CA LYS A 52 5.83 11.72 4.74
C LYS A 52 5.43 10.29 5.08
N GLY A 53 5.72 9.33 4.19
CA GLY A 53 5.35 7.93 4.33
C GLY A 53 4.04 7.57 3.62
N ASP A 54 3.48 8.47 2.80
CA ASP A 54 2.30 8.19 2.00
C ASP A 54 2.67 7.39 0.75
N ILE A 55 1.77 6.52 0.27
CA ILE A 55 1.98 5.78 -0.97
C ILE A 55 2.01 6.75 -2.15
N LYS A 56 3.10 6.69 -2.93
CA LYS A 56 3.21 7.39 -4.20
C LYS A 56 2.23 6.80 -5.22
N ASN A 57 1.56 7.68 -5.97
CA ASN A 57 0.64 7.31 -7.05
C ASN A 57 -0.50 6.36 -6.60
N GLY A 58 -0.94 6.49 -5.33
CA GLY A 58 -2.07 5.73 -4.83
C GLY A 58 -3.35 6.08 -5.59
N ALA A 59 -4.05 5.08 -6.11
CA ALA A 59 -5.31 5.30 -6.82
C ALA A 59 -6.45 5.58 -5.84
N LEU A 60 -7.17 6.68 -6.02
CA LEU A 60 -8.43 6.95 -5.31
C LEU A 60 -9.62 6.66 -6.23
N THR A 61 -10.57 5.84 -5.76
CA THR A 61 -11.83 5.61 -6.47
C THR A 61 -12.96 6.36 -5.79
N LEU A 62 -13.51 7.35 -6.48
CA LEU A 62 -14.68 8.08 -6.02
C LEU A 62 -15.95 7.32 -6.38
N MET A 63 -16.78 7.07 -5.37
CA MET A 63 -18.03 6.35 -5.50
C MET A 63 -19.19 7.28 -5.13
N THR A 64 -20.33 7.12 -5.78
CA THR A 64 -21.58 7.83 -5.48
C THR A 64 -22.76 6.85 -5.43
N TYR A 65 -23.95 7.33 -5.09
CA TYR A 65 -25.18 6.55 -5.14
C TYR A 65 -26.16 7.21 -6.11
N LYS A 66 -26.60 6.47 -7.12
CA LYS A 66 -27.65 6.88 -8.07
C LYS A 66 -28.82 5.91 -7.96
N GLY A 67 -30.01 6.42 -7.61
CA GLY A 67 -31.21 5.59 -7.43
C GLY A 67 -31.04 4.49 -6.36
N GLY A 68 -30.32 4.79 -5.27
CA GLY A 68 -30.06 3.84 -4.19
C GLY A 68 -28.98 2.79 -4.48
N LYS A 69 -28.38 2.78 -5.67
CA LYS A 69 -27.29 1.86 -6.05
C LYS A 69 -25.95 2.59 -6.03
N ARG A 70 -24.93 1.96 -5.42
CA ARG A 70 -23.54 2.46 -5.45
C ARG A 70 -23.01 2.36 -6.88
N THR A 71 -22.46 3.45 -7.41
CA THR A 71 -21.83 3.51 -8.72
C THR A 71 -20.48 4.21 -8.63
N GLU A 72 -19.52 3.78 -9.44
CA GLU A 72 -18.26 4.49 -9.60
C GLU A 72 -18.49 5.85 -10.30
N LEU A 73 -17.81 6.88 -9.82
CA LEU A 73 -17.85 8.22 -10.38
C LEU A 73 -16.55 8.57 -11.11
N ALA A 74 -15.41 8.22 -10.52
CA ALA A 74 -14.09 8.43 -11.13
C ALA A 74 -13.00 7.60 -10.43
N VAL A 75 -11.92 7.33 -11.15
CA VAL A 75 -10.64 6.86 -10.58
C VAL A 75 -9.60 7.96 -10.81
N ILE A 76 -8.94 8.39 -9.73
CA ILE A 76 -7.91 9.44 -9.73
C ILE A 76 -6.57 8.77 -9.42
N ARG A 77 -5.52 9.11 -10.16
CA ARG A 77 -4.14 8.65 -9.98
C ARG A 77 -3.18 9.82 -9.97
#